data_AF-A0A9W7XMC3-F1
#
_entry.id   AF-A0A9W7XMC3-F1
#
_cell.length_a   1.000
_cell.length_b   1.000
_cell.length_c   1.000
_cell.angle_alpha   90.00
_cell.angle_beta   90.00
_cell.angle_gamma   90.00
#
_symmetry.space_group_name_H-M   'P 1'
#
loop_
_entity.id
_entity.type
_entity.pdbx_description
1 polymer ?
#
loop_
_entity_poly.entity_id
_entity_poly.type
_entity_poly.pdbx_seq_one_letter_code
_entity_poly.pdbx_strand_id
1 'polypeptide(L)'
;SGEKPDLEALWRPEFGRYMIEGTPGQPYKSTVAELTNVEENMKRRRSIVSGMLKDNEMVLSVGSYPELGSGDFLEPPHKANGQFSRSLFLPDEVINPHPRFRTLAGNIRERRGSKVAINMPIFHDVNTPSPFVDPTIPFERSLFPGDSEAKEGAALADHIYMDAMGFGMGCCCLQITLQAPNVDQARRLYDQLATIGAVMMALSASSPIFRGYLADVDCRWNVIAAAVDDRTPEERGERGLSKDLFVIPKSRYGTIDTFLGSDDGYFKPEYNDLPLVYDKEIYSHLVSSGVDDLMARHISHLFIRDPLVIFEELLNQDNSVSADHFENIQSTNWQNVRFKPPPPNSPIGWRVEFRPLEVQVTDFENAAFSVFTVLLTRALLAFGDINMYIPVTKMDINMQRAHSRDAVLNEKFYFRRSILSGGSQTSSVVGDDEGNNDEVVEMSVNEVINGSLEFVGLVPIVQMYLDSIEVEDSVRAKIDIYISFIQGRADGSIMTAAAWMRRFVRSHPAYKFDSVVSPEISYDLVVALDEIAQGKRAAPELLGSKCASS
;
A
#
# COMPACT_ATOMS: atom_id res chain seq x y z
N SER A 1 31.50 -25.79 -4.67
CA SER A 1 30.99 -24.60 -3.96
C SER A 1 30.53 -23.60 -5.00
N GLY A 2 29.28 -23.70 -5.45
CA GLY A 2 28.72 -22.77 -6.42
C GLY A 2 28.11 -21.58 -5.69
N GLU A 3 28.95 -20.65 -5.22
CA GLU A 3 28.44 -19.35 -4.77
C GLU A 3 27.86 -18.66 -5.99
N LYS A 4 26.54 -18.42 -5.96
CA LYS A 4 25.88 -17.59 -6.98
C LYS A 4 26.55 -16.21 -6.92
N PRO A 5 26.80 -15.57 -8.08
CA PRO A 5 27.35 -14.22 -8.08
C PRO A 5 26.44 -13.28 -7.29
N ASP A 6 27.04 -12.37 -6.53
CA ASP A 6 26.30 -11.28 -5.89
C ASP A 6 25.64 -10.44 -6.97
N LEU A 7 24.32 -10.57 -7.06
CA LEU A 7 23.51 -9.80 -8.01
C LEU A 7 23.41 -8.37 -7.49
N GLU A 8 23.45 -7.39 -8.38
CA GLU A 8 23.27 -5.98 -8.02
C GLU A 8 21.78 -5.68 -7.71
N ALA A 9 20.88 -6.34 -8.43
CA ALA A 9 19.43 -6.19 -8.33
C ALA A 9 18.70 -7.48 -8.77
N LEU A 10 17.47 -7.66 -8.29
CA LEU A 10 16.53 -8.65 -8.81
C LEU A 10 15.34 -7.93 -9.44
N TRP A 11 14.83 -8.52 -10.51
CA TRP A 11 13.66 -8.01 -11.23
C TRP A 11 12.54 -9.05 -11.26
N ARG A 12 11.30 -8.59 -11.11
CA ARG A 12 10.09 -9.42 -11.15
C ARG A 12 9.04 -8.77 -12.07
N PRO A 13 8.25 -9.59 -12.79
CA PRO A 13 7.11 -9.08 -13.53
C PRO A 13 6.02 -8.64 -12.56
N GLU A 14 5.37 -7.53 -12.89
CA GLU A 14 4.16 -7.07 -12.22
C GLU A 14 2.93 -7.18 -13.14
N PHE A 15 1.73 -6.91 -12.59
CA PHE A 15 0.48 -7.05 -13.34
C PHE A 15 0.47 -6.23 -14.65
N GLY A 16 0.89 -4.97 -14.58
CA GLY A 16 0.98 -4.12 -15.76
C GLY A 16 2.14 -4.54 -16.67
N ARG A 17 1.89 -4.64 -17.98
CA ARG A 17 2.92 -4.93 -18.98
C ARG A 17 4.01 -3.85 -19.04
N TYR A 18 3.66 -2.64 -18.66
CA TYR A 18 4.53 -1.46 -18.56
C TYR A 18 5.22 -1.35 -17.19
N MET A 19 4.97 -2.29 -16.27
CA MET A 19 5.53 -2.25 -14.91
C MET A 19 6.73 -3.18 -14.78
N ILE A 20 7.64 -2.76 -13.90
CA ILE A 20 8.75 -3.57 -13.41
C ILE A 20 8.81 -3.45 -11.89
N GLU A 21 9.06 -4.56 -11.21
CA GLU A 21 9.41 -4.56 -9.79
C GLU A 21 10.90 -4.86 -9.65
N GLY A 22 11.62 -3.98 -8.96
CA GLY A 22 13.03 -4.17 -8.64
C GLY A 22 13.24 -4.32 -7.14
N THR A 23 14.11 -5.22 -6.71
CA THR A 23 14.57 -5.35 -5.32
C THR A 23 16.11 -5.36 -5.26
N PRO A 24 16.75 -5.08 -4.11
CA PRO A 24 18.19 -5.32 -3.99
C PRO A 24 18.52 -6.77 -4.32
N GLY A 25 19.72 -7.02 -4.84
CA GLY A 25 20.15 -8.36 -5.22
C GLY A 25 20.32 -9.33 -4.04
N GLN A 26 20.54 -8.78 -2.85
CA GLN A 26 20.54 -9.47 -1.57
C GLN A 26 19.79 -8.63 -0.53
N PRO A 27 19.22 -9.25 0.52
CA PRO A 27 18.67 -8.50 1.65
C PRO A 27 19.73 -7.61 2.30
N TYR A 28 19.33 -6.41 2.73
CA TYR A 28 20.20 -5.54 3.52
C TYR A 28 20.60 -6.20 4.85
N LYS A 29 21.82 -5.95 5.30
CA LYS A 29 22.37 -6.40 6.58
C LYS A 29 21.75 -5.65 7.78
N SER A 30 22.02 -6.15 8.98
CA SER A 30 21.42 -5.66 10.23
C SER A 30 22.03 -4.36 10.80
N THR A 31 23.12 -3.84 10.25
CA THR A 31 23.74 -2.61 10.77
C THR A 31 22.98 -1.36 10.36
N VAL A 32 23.17 -0.26 11.08
CA VAL A 32 22.58 1.06 10.72
C VAL A 32 23.30 1.65 9.50
N ALA A 33 24.62 1.47 9.39
CA ALA A 33 25.40 1.92 8.26
C ALA A 33 24.87 1.34 6.92
N GLU A 34 24.44 0.09 6.90
CA GLU A 34 23.88 -0.53 5.68
C GLU A 34 22.62 0.18 5.18
N LEU A 35 21.85 0.83 6.06
CA LEU A 35 20.65 1.58 5.65
C LEU A 35 20.98 2.77 4.75
N THR A 36 22.22 3.28 4.81
CA THR A 36 22.68 4.34 3.93
C THR A 36 22.90 3.90 2.48
N ASN A 37 22.94 2.58 2.23
CA ASN A 37 23.06 1.98 0.89
C ASN A 37 21.71 1.79 0.19
N VAL A 38 20.58 1.97 0.90
CA VAL A 38 19.24 1.76 0.33
C VAL A 38 19.01 2.67 -0.87
N GLU A 39 19.29 3.96 -0.72
CA GLU A 39 19.15 4.96 -1.79
C GLU A 39 20.06 4.66 -2.98
N GLU A 40 21.33 4.36 -2.74
CA GLU A 40 22.28 4.05 -3.82
C GLU A 40 21.88 2.77 -4.58
N ASN A 41 21.33 1.77 -3.88
CA ASN A 41 20.78 0.59 -4.54
C ASN A 41 19.51 0.91 -5.36
N MET A 42 18.64 1.82 -4.89
CA MET A 42 17.48 2.31 -5.66
C MET A 42 17.95 3.04 -6.94
N LYS A 43 18.88 4.00 -6.80
CA LYS A 43 19.50 4.72 -7.92
C LYS A 43 20.15 3.78 -8.92
N ARG A 44 20.86 2.76 -8.44
CA ARG A 44 21.48 1.74 -9.30
C ARG A 44 20.44 0.96 -10.09
N ARG A 45 19.34 0.53 -9.46
CA ARG A 45 18.23 -0.13 -10.14
C ARG A 45 17.62 0.75 -11.23
N ARG A 46 17.35 2.02 -10.92
CA ARG A 46 16.87 3.00 -11.91
C ARG A 46 17.84 3.15 -13.07
N SER A 47 19.13 3.33 -12.79
CA SER A 47 20.18 3.47 -13.79
C SER A 47 20.30 2.25 -14.71
N ILE A 48 20.17 1.03 -14.17
CA ILE A 48 20.15 -0.21 -14.97
C ILE A 48 19.00 -0.18 -15.97
N VAL A 49 17.79 0.16 -15.50
CA VAL A 49 16.60 0.23 -16.37
C VAL A 49 16.75 1.33 -17.41
N SER A 50 17.12 2.54 -16.98
CA SER A 50 17.33 3.67 -17.88
C SER A 50 18.34 3.37 -18.99
N GLY A 51 19.39 2.58 -18.71
CA GLY A 51 20.36 2.13 -19.71
C GLY A 51 19.81 1.14 -20.75
N MET A 52 18.60 0.60 -20.53
CA MET A 52 17.91 -0.32 -21.44
C MET A 52 16.76 0.34 -22.21
N LEU A 53 16.38 1.56 -21.84
CA LEU A 53 15.30 2.32 -22.48
C LEU A 53 15.78 2.99 -23.77
N LYS A 54 14.85 3.25 -24.69
CA LYS A 54 15.09 4.11 -25.85
C LYS A 54 15.15 5.59 -25.46
N ASP A 55 15.66 6.43 -26.35
CA ASP A 55 15.78 7.88 -26.12
C ASP A 55 14.44 8.59 -25.79
N ASN A 56 13.32 8.01 -26.22
CA ASN A 56 11.97 8.53 -25.98
C ASN A 56 11.19 7.78 -24.89
N GLU A 57 11.86 6.92 -24.11
CA GLU A 57 11.27 6.14 -23.03
C GLU A 57 11.86 6.59 -21.68
N MET A 58 11.04 6.56 -20.62
CA MET A 58 11.49 6.89 -19.26
C MET A 58 10.92 5.91 -18.24
N VAL A 59 11.62 5.76 -17.11
CA VAL A 59 11.17 4.94 -15.97
C VAL A 59 10.78 5.85 -14.83
N LEU A 60 9.53 5.73 -14.39
CA LEU A 60 8.95 6.55 -13.35
C LEU A 60 8.54 5.71 -12.14
N SER A 61 8.61 6.33 -10.98
CA SER A 61 8.10 5.77 -9.73
C SER A 61 6.90 6.60 -9.30
N VAL A 62 5.72 6.27 -9.84
CA VAL A 62 4.45 6.98 -9.58
C VAL A 62 3.39 6.02 -9.09
N GLY A 63 2.58 6.44 -8.11
CA GLY A 63 1.53 5.60 -7.55
C GLY A 63 0.48 5.20 -8.59
N SER A 64 0.06 6.12 -9.44
CA SER A 64 -0.88 5.89 -10.54
C SER A 64 -0.43 6.63 -11.80
N TYR A 65 -0.58 5.99 -12.97
CA TYR A 65 -0.33 6.67 -14.24
C TYR A 65 -1.54 7.55 -14.60
N PRO A 66 -1.37 8.88 -14.81
CA PRO A 66 -2.47 9.84 -14.91
C PRO A 66 -3.55 9.47 -15.94
N GLU A 67 -3.16 8.99 -17.10
CA GLU A 67 -4.05 8.74 -18.25
C GLU A 67 -4.33 7.26 -18.51
N LEU A 68 -4.04 6.36 -17.57
CA LEU A 68 -4.34 4.95 -17.75
C LEU A 68 -5.84 4.77 -18.06
N GLY A 69 -6.17 4.22 -19.24
CA GLY A 69 -7.57 4.06 -19.67
C GLY A 69 -8.25 5.32 -20.21
N SER A 70 -7.51 6.37 -20.53
CA SER A 70 -8.01 7.60 -21.15
C SER A 70 -7.16 8.02 -22.35
N GLY A 71 -7.79 8.58 -23.39
CA GLY A 71 -7.08 9.05 -24.57
C GLY A 71 -6.27 7.98 -25.30
N ASP A 72 -5.13 8.39 -25.87
CA ASP A 72 -4.18 7.52 -26.59
C ASP A 72 -2.97 7.20 -25.69
N PHE A 73 -3.19 6.36 -24.69
CA PHE A 73 -2.21 6.04 -23.63
C PHE A 73 -1.32 4.82 -23.95
N LEU A 74 -1.37 4.29 -25.17
CA LEU A 74 -0.65 3.07 -25.57
C LEU A 74 0.11 3.23 -26.87
N GLU A 75 1.33 2.67 -26.90
CA GLU A 75 2.12 2.53 -28.12
C GLU A 75 2.47 1.05 -28.36
N PRO A 76 2.01 0.42 -29.46
CA PRO A 76 1.05 0.94 -30.43
C PRO A 76 -0.38 1.08 -29.84
N PRO A 77 -1.30 1.81 -30.49
CA PRO A 77 -2.68 1.93 -30.02
C PRO A 77 -3.43 0.60 -30.04
N HIS A 78 -4.17 0.31 -28.97
CA HIS A 78 -5.03 -0.88 -28.83
C HIS A 78 -6.45 -0.48 -28.40
N LYS A 79 -7.45 -1.21 -28.89
CA LYS A 79 -8.86 -1.01 -28.50
C LYS A 79 -9.21 -1.91 -27.33
N ALA A 80 -10.06 -1.42 -26.41
CA ALA A 80 -10.52 -2.16 -25.24
C ALA A 80 -11.50 -3.32 -25.56
N ASN A 81 -11.11 -4.27 -26.40
CA ASN A 81 -11.92 -5.44 -26.80
C ASN A 81 -11.37 -6.77 -26.26
N GLY A 82 -10.55 -6.71 -25.21
CA GLY A 82 -9.95 -7.86 -24.55
C GLY A 82 -10.96 -8.75 -23.83
N GLN A 83 -10.72 -10.07 -23.84
CA GLN A 83 -11.62 -11.08 -23.26
C GLN A 83 -11.41 -11.31 -21.76
N PHE A 84 -10.22 -10.99 -21.24
CA PHE A 84 -9.87 -11.22 -19.83
C PHE A 84 -10.54 -10.16 -18.95
N SER A 85 -10.19 -8.89 -19.13
CA SER A 85 -10.77 -7.78 -18.36
C SER A 85 -12.18 -7.42 -18.82
N ARG A 86 -12.46 -7.50 -20.12
CA ARG A 86 -13.70 -6.99 -20.77
C ARG A 86 -13.99 -5.53 -20.41
N SER A 87 -12.95 -4.75 -20.12
CA SER A 87 -13.05 -3.35 -19.70
C SER A 87 -13.64 -2.47 -20.79
N LEU A 88 -14.35 -1.42 -20.39
CA LEU A 88 -14.75 -0.32 -21.27
C LEU A 88 -13.53 0.49 -21.76
N PHE A 89 -12.45 0.50 -20.99
CA PHE A 89 -11.34 1.45 -21.12
C PHE A 89 -9.98 0.78 -21.39
N LEU A 90 -9.70 -0.35 -20.73
CA LEU A 90 -8.40 -1.01 -20.80
C LEU A 90 -8.41 -2.17 -21.81
N PRO A 91 -7.55 -2.16 -22.83
CA PRO A 91 -7.27 -3.35 -23.63
C PRO A 91 -6.44 -4.35 -22.81
N ASP A 92 -6.54 -5.65 -23.11
CA ASP A 92 -5.80 -6.68 -22.36
C ASP A 92 -4.27 -6.61 -22.59
N GLU A 93 -3.82 -5.83 -23.57
CA GLU A 93 -2.42 -5.54 -23.84
C GLU A 93 -1.72 -4.76 -22.72
N VAL A 94 -2.48 -4.11 -21.83
CA VAL A 94 -1.94 -3.54 -20.59
C VAL A 94 -1.54 -4.62 -19.59
N ILE A 95 -2.05 -5.85 -19.73
CA ILE A 95 -1.79 -6.96 -18.83
C ILE A 95 -0.49 -7.64 -19.25
N ASN A 96 0.39 -7.87 -18.29
CA ASN A 96 1.63 -8.60 -18.49
C ASN A 96 1.37 -9.96 -19.19
N PRO A 97 2.20 -10.33 -20.19
CA PRO A 97 1.98 -11.54 -20.98
C PRO A 97 2.14 -12.84 -20.19
N HIS A 98 2.73 -12.81 -18.99
CA HIS A 98 2.82 -14.00 -18.15
C HIS A 98 1.41 -14.52 -17.79
N PRO A 99 1.08 -15.81 -18.03
CA PRO A 99 -0.29 -16.33 -17.96
C PRO A 99 -1.02 -16.03 -16.65
N ARG A 100 -0.30 -16.05 -15.52
CA ARG A 100 -0.82 -15.73 -14.18
C ARG A 100 -1.72 -14.47 -14.17
N PHE A 101 -1.29 -13.38 -14.80
CA PHE A 101 -1.97 -12.09 -14.66
C PHE A 101 -3.26 -12.02 -15.48
N ARG A 102 -3.27 -12.58 -16.68
CA ARG A 102 -4.47 -12.67 -17.53
C ARG A 102 -5.51 -13.62 -16.93
N THR A 103 -5.05 -14.78 -16.41
CA THR A 103 -5.91 -15.71 -15.69
C THR A 103 -6.51 -15.06 -14.46
N LEU A 104 -5.72 -14.32 -13.67
CA LEU A 104 -6.21 -13.63 -12.48
C LEU A 104 -7.29 -12.58 -12.81
N ALA A 105 -7.06 -11.74 -13.84
CA ALA A 105 -8.03 -10.74 -14.27
C ALA A 105 -9.35 -11.38 -14.76
N GLY A 106 -9.26 -12.46 -15.53
CA GLY A 106 -10.43 -13.22 -15.99
C GLY A 106 -11.20 -13.88 -14.84
N ASN A 107 -10.48 -14.57 -13.95
CA ASN A 107 -11.08 -15.37 -12.87
C ASN A 107 -11.76 -14.50 -11.81
N ILE A 108 -11.20 -13.32 -11.47
CA ILE A 108 -11.86 -12.37 -10.56
C ILE A 108 -13.22 -11.94 -11.14
N ARG A 109 -13.25 -11.53 -12.42
CA ARG A 109 -14.48 -11.13 -13.11
C ARG A 109 -15.50 -12.28 -13.16
N GLU A 110 -15.04 -13.48 -13.50
CA GLU A 110 -15.93 -14.64 -13.65
C GLU A 110 -16.48 -15.13 -12.31
N ARG A 111 -15.64 -15.19 -11.27
CA ARG A 111 -16.06 -15.50 -9.89
C ARG A 111 -17.07 -14.47 -9.39
N ARG A 112 -16.76 -13.18 -9.54
CA ARG A 112 -17.64 -12.08 -9.10
C ARG A 112 -19.00 -12.10 -9.81
N GLY A 113 -19.04 -12.60 -11.05
CA GLY A 113 -20.23 -12.61 -11.91
C GLY A 113 -20.52 -11.25 -12.59
N SER A 114 -19.63 -10.27 -12.42
CA SER A 114 -19.68 -8.93 -13.03
C SER A 114 -18.25 -8.41 -13.17
N LYS A 115 -18.04 -7.29 -13.86
CA LYS A 115 -16.77 -6.58 -13.71
C LYS A 115 -16.62 -6.07 -12.27
N VAL A 116 -15.38 -5.76 -11.91
CA VAL A 116 -15.13 -4.92 -10.73
C VAL A 116 -15.66 -3.51 -11.01
N ALA A 117 -16.10 -2.81 -9.97
CA ALA A 117 -16.61 -1.45 -10.07
C ALA A 117 -15.86 -0.57 -9.08
N ILE A 118 -15.09 0.38 -9.60
CA ILE A 118 -14.26 1.29 -8.82
C ILE A 118 -14.80 2.70 -9.09
N ASN A 119 -15.22 3.39 -8.05
CA ASN A 119 -15.74 4.75 -8.13
C ASN A 119 -14.95 5.63 -7.16
N MET A 120 -14.03 6.44 -7.68
CA MET A 120 -13.29 7.43 -6.88
C MET A 120 -13.99 8.78 -6.99
N PRO A 121 -14.20 9.53 -5.89
CA PRO A 121 -14.87 10.82 -5.96
C PRO A 121 -14.07 11.76 -6.87
N ILE A 122 -14.77 12.46 -7.76
CA ILE A 122 -14.15 13.48 -8.62
C ILE A 122 -13.74 14.68 -7.76
N PHE A 123 -12.58 15.27 -8.06
CA PHE A 123 -12.25 16.57 -7.48
C PHE A 123 -13.24 17.61 -8.00
N HIS A 124 -13.94 18.33 -7.13
CA HIS A 124 -14.83 19.42 -7.56
C HIS A 124 -14.07 20.76 -7.57
N ASP A 125 -13.52 21.12 -8.74
CA ASP A 125 -12.96 22.45 -9.00
C ASP A 125 -14.03 23.40 -9.59
N VAL A 126 -13.67 24.66 -9.82
CA VAL A 126 -14.60 25.77 -10.14
C VAL A 126 -15.58 25.45 -11.29
N ASN A 127 -15.11 24.80 -12.35
CA ASN A 127 -15.86 24.47 -13.55
C ASN A 127 -16.17 22.97 -13.68
N THR A 128 -15.98 22.19 -12.61
CA THR A 128 -16.34 20.77 -12.62
C THR A 128 -17.87 20.65 -12.65
N PRO A 129 -18.47 19.93 -13.61
CA PRO A 129 -19.91 19.72 -13.61
C PRO A 129 -20.40 19.10 -12.29
N SER A 130 -21.59 19.50 -11.84
CA SER A 130 -22.25 18.91 -10.67
C SER A 130 -23.75 18.67 -10.98
N PRO A 131 -24.20 17.39 -11.08
CA PRO A 131 -23.38 16.20 -10.96
C PRO A 131 -22.37 16.06 -12.11
N PHE A 132 -21.18 15.55 -11.82
CA PHE A 132 -20.24 15.07 -12.83
C PHE A 132 -20.72 13.73 -13.37
N VAL A 133 -20.90 13.67 -14.69
CA VAL A 133 -21.14 12.43 -15.42
C VAL A 133 -20.06 12.35 -16.48
N ASP A 134 -19.21 11.35 -16.36
CA ASP A 134 -18.04 11.21 -17.22
C ASP A 134 -18.46 11.01 -18.70
N PRO A 135 -18.19 11.98 -19.58
CA PRO A 135 -18.63 11.93 -20.97
C PRO A 135 -17.85 10.90 -21.80
N THR A 136 -16.77 10.34 -21.26
CA THR A 136 -15.91 9.38 -21.98
C THR A 136 -16.33 7.93 -21.77
N ILE A 137 -17.34 7.67 -20.94
CA ILE A 137 -17.91 6.31 -20.78
C ILE A 137 -18.71 5.94 -22.04
N PRO A 138 -18.36 4.86 -22.75
CA PRO A 138 -19.06 4.46 -23.96
C PRO A 138 -20.34 3.67 -23.63
N PHE A 139 -21.37 4.36 -23.12
CA PHE A 139 -22.63 3.75 -22.63
C PHE A 139 -23.40 2.90 -23.66
N GLU A 140 -23.16 3.10 -24.95
CA GLU A 140 -23.82 2.38 -26.04
C GLU A 140 -22.97 1.22 -26.60
N ARG A 141 -21.81 0.94 -25.98
CA ARG A 141 -20.99 -0.21 -26.34
C ARG A 141 -21.71 -1.52 -25.97
N SER A 142 -21.62 -2.51 -26.86
CA SER A 142 -22.27 -3.82 -26.69
C SER A 142 -21.40 -4.98 -27.18
N LEU A 143 -20.09 -4.94 -26.91
CA LEU A 143 -19.14 -6.00 -27.28
C LEU A 143 -19.22 -7.19 -26.30
N PHE A 144 -19.45 -6.90 -25.03
CA PHE A 144 -19.60 -7.91 -23.97
C PHE A 144 -20.89 -7.71 -23.18
N PRO A 145 -21.46 -8.76 -22.58
CA PRO A 145 -22.66 -8.63 -21.74
C PRO A 145 -22.52 -7.60 -20.62
N GLY A 146 -21.33 -7.49 -20.02
CA GLY A 146 -21.06 -6.53 -18.93
C GLY A 146 -20.84 -5.08 -19.39
N ASP A 147 -20.93 -4.76 -20.68
CA ASP A 147 -20.76 -3.38 -21.15
C ASP A 147 -21.89 -2.47 -20.66
N SER A 148 -23.09 -3.02 -20.43
CA SER A 148 -24.24 -2.27 -19.90
C SER A 148 -24.15 -1.96 -18.41
N GLU A 149 -23.28 -2.64 -17.64
CA GLU A 149 -23.16 -2.49 -16.18
C GLU A 149 -22.95 -1.03 -15.75
N ALA A 150 -22.18 -0.25 -16.51
CA ALA A 150 -21.95 1.17 -16.24
C ALA A 150 -23.26 1.98 -16.31
N LYS A 151 -24.10 1.71 -17.33
CA LYS A 151 -25.42 2.35 -17.52
C LYS A 151 -26.45 1.88 -16.48
N GLU A 152 -26.28 0.67 -15.97
CA GLU A 152 -27.15 0.03 -14.98
C GLU A 152 -26.82 0.40 -13.53
N GLY A 153 -25.89 1.35 -13.32
CA GLY A 153 -25.59 1.94 -12.01
C GLY A 153 -24.23 1.55 -11.42
N ALA A 154 -23.39 0.80 -12.14
CA ALA A 154 -22.01 0.56 -11.68
C ALA A 154 -21.16 1.84 -11.70
N ALA A 155 -21.42 2.76 -12.64
CA ALA A 155 -20.81 4.08 -12.69
C ALA A 155 -21.66 5.09 -11.90
N LEU A 156 -21.09 5.71 -10.87
CA LEU A 156 -21.77 6.68 -10.03
C LEU A 156 -21.58 8.11 -10.55
N ALA A 157 -22.59 8.96 -10.39
CA ALA A 157 -22.44 10.40 -10.56
C ALA A 157 -21.42 10.96 -9.53
N ASP A 158 -20.71 12.03 -9.87
CA ASP A 158 -19.65 12.64 -9.04
C ASP A 158 -18.45 11.72 -8.77
N HIS A 159 -18.25 10.70 -9.60
CA HIS A 159 -17.14 9.75 -9.48
C HIS A 159 -16.44 9.49 -10.82
N ILE A 160 -15.13 9.24 -10.73
CA ILE A 160 -14.32 8.64 -11.78
C ILE A 160 -14.57 7.14 -11.74
N TYR A 161 -15.23 6.61 -12.77
CA TYR A 161 -15.53 5.19 -12.89
C TYR A 161 -14.38 4.42 -13.56
N MET A 162 -14.03 3.26 -12.99
CA MET A 162 -13.01 2.35 -13.50
C MET A 162 -13.49 0.91 -13.30
N ASP A 163 -13.28 0.02 -14.28
CA ASP A 163 -14.00 -1.26 -14.36
C ASP A 163 -13.12 -2.50 -14.55
N ALA A 164 -11.82 -2.38 -14.24
CA ALA A 164 -10.87 -3.45 -14.50
C ALA A 164 -9.73 -3.51 -13.48
N MET A 165 -9.22 -4.72 -13.28
CA MET A 165 -8.11 -5.00 -12.37
C MET A 165 -6.88 -4.13 -12.63
N GLY A 166 -6.62 -3.76 -13.89
CA GLY A 166 -5.48 -2.93 -14.28
C GLY A 166 -5.52 -1.51 -13.71
N PHE A 167 -6.67 -0.96 -13.36
CA PHE A 167 -6.71 0.35 -12.70
C PHE A 167 -6.14 0.30 -11.28
N GLY A 168 -6.26 -0.83 -10.59
CA GLY A 168 -5.68 -1.03 -9.26
C GLY A 168 -4.31 -1.67 -9.31
N MET A 169 -4.20 -2.91 -9.81
CA MET A 169 -2.94 -3.64 -9.87
C MET A 169 -1.94 -3.07 -10.91
N GLY A 170 -2.39 -2.13 -11.75
CA GLY A 170 -1.52 -1.29 -12.58
C GLY A 170 -0.98 -0.03 -11.88
N CYS A 171 -1.30 0.17 -10.59
CA CYS A 171 -0.68 1.14 -9.70
C CYS A 171 0.61 0.59 -9.07
N CYS A 172 1.52 1.47 -8.66
CA CYS A 172 2.79 1.09 -8.04
C CYS A 172 2.80 1.38 -6.53
N CYS A 173 3.72 0.74 -5.81
CA CYS A 173 3.86 0.89 -4.36
C CYS A 173 5.31 0.72 -3.90
N LEU A 174 5.58 1.18 -2.67
CA LEU A 174 6.77 0.80 -1.94
C LEU A 174 6.39 -0.25 -0.89
N GLN A 175 7.11 -1.38 -0.86
CA GLN A 175 6.92 -2.43 0.15
C GLN A 175 8.25 -2.76 0.82
N ILE A 176 8.21 -2.97 2.14
CA ILE A 176 9.38 -3.32 2.94
C ILE A 176 9.11 -4.66 3.62
N THR A 177 9.95 -5.66 3.34
CA THR A 177 9.91 -6.96 4.02
C THR A 177 11.03 -7.07 5.04
N LEU A 178 10.67 -7.42 6.28
CA LEU A 178 11.55 -7.52 7.43
C LEU A 178 11.58 -8.98 7.89
N GLN A 179 12.76 -9.51 8.19
CA GLN A 179 12.88 -10.81 8.86
C GLN A 179 13.03 -10.57 10.37
N ALA A 180 12.14 -11.17 11.17
CA ALA A 180 12.22 -11.09 12.62
C ALA A 180 13.14 -12.20 13.20
N PRO A 181 13.62 -12.05 14.44
CA PRO A 181 14.44 -13.08 15.10
C PRO A 181 13.75 -14.44 15.25
N ASN A 182 12.43 -14.45 15.46
CA ASN A 182 11.61 -15.65 15.65
C ASN A 182 10.13 -15.35 15.36
N VAL A 183 9.26 -16.36 15.48
CA VAL A 183 7.82 -16.25 15.21
C VAL A 183 7.11 -15.24 16.12
N ASP A 184 7.48 -15.20 17.41
CA ASP A 184 6.87 -14.31 18.40
C ASP A 184 7.16 -12.84 18.06
N GLN A 185 8.43 -12.52 17.80
CA GLN A 185 8.82 -11.17 17.39
C GLN A 185 8.26 -10.79 16.00
N ALA A 186 8.05 -11.76 15.11
CA ALA A 186 7.34 -11.52 13.85
C ALA A 186 5.86 -11.17 14.09
N ARG A 187 5.17 -11.83 15.04
CA ARG A 187 3.79 -11.48 15.40
C ARG A 187 3.71 -10.09 16.00
N ARG A 188 4.62 -9.77 16.94
CA ARG A 188 4.76 -8.42 17.51
C ARG A 188 4.92 -7.37 16.41
N LEU A 189 5.86 -7.56 15.49
CA LEU A 189 6.05 -6.62 14.38
C LEU A 189 4.82 -6.53 13.46
N TYR A 190 4.16 -7.65 13.15
CA TYR A 190 2.95 -7.65 12.33
C TYR A 190 1.85 -6.80 12.98
N ASP A 191 1.60 -7.02 14.27
CA ASP A 191 0.54 -6.32 14.99
C ASP A 191 0.85 -4.83 15.16
N GLN A 192 2.08 -4.49 15.56
CA GLN A 192 2.50 -3.10 15.76
C GLN A 192 2.56 -2.32 14.43
N LEU A 193 3.01 -2.93 13.34
CA LEU A 193 3.04 -2.25 12.02
C LEU A 193 1.65 -2.07 11.42
N ALA A 194 0.68 -2.93 11.76
CA ALA A 194 -0.67 -2.81 11.23
C ALA A 194 -1.33 -1.48 11.64
N THR A 195 -1.06 -1.00 12.85
CA THR A 195 -1.70 0.18 13.43
C THR A 195 -1.22 1.49 12.83
N ILE A 196 0.03 1.54 12.32
CA ILE A 196 0.60 2.73 11.67
C ILE A 196 0.30 2.79 10.16
N GLY A 197 -0.28 1.74 9.59
CA GLY A 197 -0.41 1.60 8.13
C GLY A 197 -1.15 2.77 7.46
N ALA A 198 -2.25 3.23 8.05
CA ALA A 198 -3.02 4.36 7.53
C ALA A 198 -2.26 5.70 7.64
N VAL A 199 -1.57 5.93 8.76
CA VAL A 199 -0.77 7.14 8.98
C VAL A 199 0.36 7.22 7.95
N MET A 200 1.08 6.12 7.75
CA MET A 200 2.16 6.04 6.74
C MET A 200 1.63 6.15 5.31
N MET A 201 0.42 5.65 5.02
CA MET A 201 -0.22 5.83 3.71
C MET A 201 -0.55 7.31 3.45
N ALA A 202 -1.21 7.99 4.40
CA ALA A 202 -1.50 9.42 4.28
C ALA A 202 -0.23 10.26 4.11
N LEU A 203 0.83 9.95 4.87
CA LEU A 203 2.13 10.62 4.78
C LEU A 203 2.85 10.40 3.43
N SER A 204 2.61 9.26 2.79
CA SER A 204 3.24 8.88 1.52
C SER A 204 2.38 9.18 0.28
N ALA A 205 1.13 9.62 0.44
CA ALA A 205 0.17 10.00 -0.61
C ALA A 205 0.79 10.44 -1.96
N SER A 206 0.48 9.70 -3.04
CA SER A 206 1.08 9.90 -4.37
C SER A 206 0.13 9.69 -5.57
N SER A 207 -1.16 9.44 -5.33
CA SER A 207 -2.10 9.00 -6.37
C SER A 207 -3.35 9.91 -6.46
N PRO A 208 -3.21 11.17 -6.90
CA PRO A 208 -4.31 12.12 -6.98
C PRO A 208 -5.06 12.12 -8.33
N ILE A 209 -4.58 11.38 -9.33
CA ILE A 209 -5.10 11.41 -10.70
C ILE A 209 -5.42 9.99 -11.15
N PHE A 210 -6.65 9.79 -11.66
CA PHE A 210 -7.07 8.52 -12.23
C PHE A 210 -7.81 8.77 -13.55
N ARG A 211 -7.47 8.01 -14.58
CA ARG A 211 -8.16 7.99 -15.88
C ARG A 211 -8.36 9.39 -16.50
N GLY A 212 -7.36 10.26 -16.38
CA GLY A 212 -7.37 11.62 -16.92
C GLY A 212 -8.17 12.63 -16.09
N TYR A 213 -8.43 12.35 -14.81
CA TYR A 213 -9.16 13.26 -13.92
C TYR A 213 -8.48 13.42 -12.57
N LEU A 214 -8.52 14.63 -12.00
CA LEU A 214 -8.21 14.84 -10.59
C LEU A 214 -9.27 14.16 -9.72
N ALA A 215 -8.84 13.32 -8.79
CA ALA A 215 -9.72 12.69 -7.80
C ALA A 215 -9.71 13.46 -6.49
N ASP A 216 -10.78 13.38 -5.70
CA ASP A 216 -10.88 13.95 -4.34
C ASP A 216 -10.28 13.01 -3.26
N VAL A 217 -9.34 12.17 -3.69
CA VAL A 217 -8.53 11.28 -2.85
C VAL A 217 -7.07 11.37 -3.29
N ASP A 218 -6.14 10.98 -2.42
CA ASP A 218 -4.70 11.09 -2.66
C ASP A 218 -3.94 9.74 -2.65
N CYS A 219 -4.63 8.63 -2.36
CA CYS A 219 -4.02 7.31 -2.18
C CYS A 219 -4.69 6.24 -3.07
N ARG A 220 -3.91 5.27 -3.54
CA ARG A 220 -4.39 4.21 -4.45
C ARG A 220 -5.20 3.09 -3.79
N TRP A 221 -5.19 3.02 -2.46
CA TRP A 221 -5.55 1.80 -1.73
C TRP A 221 -6.97 1.29 -2.01
N ASN A 222 -7.99 2.15 -1.98
CA ASN A 222 -9.37 1.79 -2.31
C ASN A 222 -9.55 1.44 -3.80
N VAL A 223 -8.75 2.03 -4.71
CA VAL A 223 -8.73 1.64 -6.13
C VAL A 223 -8.26 0.20 -6.26
N ILE A 224 -7.15 -0.18 -5.60
CA ILE A 224 -6.65 -1.55 -5.63
C ILE A 224 -7.62 -2.50 -4.94
N ALA A 225 -8.15 -2.11 -3.77
CA ALA A 225 -9.09 -2.93 -3.02
C ALA A 225 -10.30 -3.34 -3.86
N ALA A 226 -10.87 -2.39 -4.61
CA ALA A 226 -12.00 -2.63 -5.50
C ALA A 226 -11.58 -3.36 -6.79
N ALA A 227 -10.38 -3.13 -7.31
CA ALA A 227 -9.87 -3.72 -8.55
C ALA A 227 -9.67 -5.25 -8.48
N VAL A 228 -9.53 -5.80 -7.27
CA VAL A 228 -9.41 -7.26 -7.04
C VAL A 228 -10.47 -7.81 -6.08
N ASP A 229 -11.56 -7.07 -5.89
CA ASP A 229 -12.69 -7.56 -5.11
C ASP A 229 -13.45 -8.61 -5.94
N ASP A 230 -13.25 -9.88 -5.60
CA ASP A 230 -13.84 -11.02 -6.28
C ASP A 230 -15.16 -11.47 -5.66
N ARG A 231 -15.61 -10.81 -4.57
CA ARG A 231 -16.81 -11.20 -3.83
C ARG A 231 -18.04 -11.22 -4.73
N THR A 232 -18.87 -12.26 -4.64
CA THR A 232 -20.19 -12.32 -5.30
C THR A 232 -21.19 -11.36 -4.64
N PRO A 233 -22.39 -11.12 -5.22
CA PRO A 233 -23.47 -10.42 -4.53
C PRO A 233 -23.90 -11.07 -3.20
N GLU A 234 -23.84 -12.40 -3.05
CA GLU A 234 -24.18 -13.06 -1.79
C GLU A 234 -23.08 -12.80 -0.74
N GLU A 235 -21.81 -12.89 -1.13
CA GLU A 235 -20.68 -12.60 -0.24
C GLU A 235 -20.63 -11.12 0.18
N ARG A 236 -21.10 -10.19 -0.66
CA ARG A 236 -21.26 -8.78 -0.29
C ARG A 236 -22.50 -8.49 0.56
N GLY A 237 -23.34 -9.51 0.82
CA GLY A 237 -24.58 -9.36 1.59
C GLY A 237 -25.71 -8.66 0.84
N GLU A 238 -25.60 -8.49 -0.47
CA GLU A 238 -26.64 -7.90 -1.33
C GLU A 238 -27.79 -8.88 -1.58
N ARG A 239 -27.52 -10.18 -1.42
CA ARG A 239 -28.48 -11.29 -1.50
C ARG A 239 -28.24 -12.27 -0.35
N GLY A 240 -29.27 -13.06 -0.01
CA GLY A 240 -29.11 -14.14 0.97
C GLY A 240 -28.21 -15.26 0.42
N LEU A 241 -27.43 -15.89 1.30
CA LEU A 241 -26.56 -17.00 0.96
C LEU A 241 -27.39 -18.19 0.43
N SER A 242 -27.01 -18.69 -0.75
CA SER A 242 -27.60 -19.87 -1.38
C SER A 242 -26.54 -20.76 -2.05
N LYS A 243 -25.48 -20.15 -2.58
CA LYS A 243 -24.33 -20.83 -3.20
C LYS A 243 -23.05 -20.59 -2.42
N ASP A 244 -22.87 -19.38 -1.93
CA ASP A 244 -21.67 -18.99 -1.19
C ASP A 244 -21.78 -19.38 0.29
N LEU A 245 -20.63 -19.59 0.94
CA LEU A 245 -20.57 -20.06 2.33
C LEU A 245 -20.64 -18.92 3.35
N PHE A 246 -20.19 -17.73 2.97
CA PHE A 246 -19.94 -16.63 3.90
C PHE A 246 -20.42 -15.30 3.35
N VAL A 247 -20.93 -14.43 4.22
CA VAL A 247 -20.98 -12.99 3.96
C VAL A 247 -19.64 -12.41 4.39
N ILE A 248 -18.88 -11.82 3.48
CA ILE A 248 -17.51 -11.39 3.68
C ILE A 248 -17.42 -9.85 3.63
N PRO A 249 -17.06 -9.19 4.75
CA PRO A 249 -17.20 -7.74 4.88
C PRO A 249 -16.21 -6.94 4.01
N LYS A 250 -15.01 -7.48 3.77
CA LYS A 250 -13.93 -6.80 3.04
C LYS A 250 -13.55 -7.54 1.76
N SER A 251 -13.01 -6.81 0.79
CA SER A 251 -12.26 -7.39 -0.32
C SER A 251 -11.09 -8.22 0.23
N ARG A 252 -10.58 -9.17 -0.56
CA ARG A 252 -9.33 -9.89 -0.23
C ARG A 252 -8.10 -8.97 -0.20
N TYR A 253 -8.24 -7.74 -0.67
CA TYR A 253 -7.30 -6.65 -0.45
C TYR A 253 -7.89 -5.66 0.57
N GLY A 254 -7.20 -5.43 1.69
CA GLY A 254 -7.76 -4.63 2.80
C GLY A 254 -6.85 -4.53 4.03
N THR A 255 -7.32 -3.88 5.09
CA THR A 255 -6.64 -3.93 6.40
C THR A 255 -6.66 -5.34 6.96
N ILE A 256 -5.74 -5.67 7.89
CA ILE A 256 -5.78 -6.92 8.64
C ILE A 256 -7.15 -7.13 9.31
N ASP A 257 -7.58 -8.37 9.39
CA ASP A 257 -8.88 -8.74 9.99
C ASP A 257 -8.75 -9.20 11.45
N THR A 258 -7.54 -9.55 11.86
CA THR A 258 -7.20 -10.00 13.20
C THR A 258 -5.72 -9.76 13.47
N PHE A 259 -5.41 -9.27 14.67
CA PHE A 259 -4.09 -9.35 15.26
C PHE A 259 -3.72 -10.80 15.56
N LEU A 260 -2.42 -11.07 15.58
CA LEU A 260 -1.85 -12.37 15.91
C LEU A 260 -1.54 -12.49 17.41
N GLY A 261 -1.30 -11.39 18.12
CA GLY A 261 -0.83 -11.38 19.50
C GLY A 261 0.64 -11.84 19.61
N SER A 262 1.31 -11.43 20.68
CA SER A 262 2.68 -11.83 21.03
C SER A 262 2.82 -12.07 22.53
N ASP A 263 3.95 -12.64 22.94
CA ASP A 263 4.30 -12.92 24.34
C ASP A 263 4.71 -11.65 25.11
N ASP A 264 4.62 -10.47 24.51
CA ASP A 264 4.88 -9.17 25.15
C ASP A 264 3.79 -8.74 26.14
N GLY A 265 2.66 -9.45 26.18
CA GLY A 265 1.59 -9.25 27.16
C GLY A 265 0.69 -8.04 26.90
N TYR A 266 0.86 -7.35 25.77
CA TYR A 266 0.06 -6.17 25.44
C TYR A 266 -1.24 -6.48 24.72
N PHE A 267 -1.30 -7.60 23.99
CA PHE A 267 -2.50 -7.98 23.26
C PHE A 267 -3.65 -8.28 24.22
N LYS A 268 -4.82 -7.72 23.90
CA LYS A 268 -6.09 -8.01 24.57
C LYS A 268 -7.14 -8.44 23.54
N PRO A 269 -8.02 -9.40 23.86
CA PRO A 269 -9.06 -9.85 22.94
C PRO A 269 -9.95 -8.73 22.40
N GLU A 270 -10.17 -7.66 23.19
CA GLU A 270 -10.96 -6.50 22.76
C GLU A 270 -10.36 -5.70 21.59
N TYR A 271 -9.09 -5.91 21.23
CA TYR A 271 -8.53 -5.30 20.02
C TYR A 271 -8.99 -6.02 18.74
N ASN A 272 -9.29 -7.32 18.82
CA ASN A 272 -9.92 -8.07 17.74
C ASN A 272 -11.44 -7.94 17.84
N ASP A 273 -11.95 -6.74 17.60
CA ASP A 273 -13.36 -6.36 17.80
C ASP A 273 -14.26 -6.57 16.56
N LEU A 274 -13.71 -7.11 15.47
CA LEU A 274 -14.49 -7.54 14.32
C LEU A 274 -15.06 -8.94 14.52
N PRO A 275 -16.30 -9.22 14.05
CA PRO A 275 -16.82 -10.58 13.94
C PRO A 275 -16.06 -11.31 12.82
N LEU A 276 -14.93 -11.94 13.17
CA LEU A 276 -14.07 -12.60 12.20
C LEU A 276 -14.82 -13.75 11.50
N VAL A 277 -14.91 -13.65 10.17
CA VAL A 277 -15.42 -14.72 9.30
C VAL A 277 -14.27 -15.68 9.03
N TYR A 278 -14.41 -16.95 9.35
CA TYR A 278 -13.38 -17.96 9.10
C TYR A 278 -13.97 -19.35 9.00
N ASP A 279 -13.29 -20.22 8.26
CA ASP A 279 -13.68 -21.62 8.12
C ASP A 279 -13.43 -22.39 9.44
N LYS A 280 -14.50 -22.99 10.00
CA LYS A 280 -14.42 -23.67 11.30
C LYS A 280 -13.69 -25.01 11.21
N GLU A 281 -13.77 -25.71 10.09
CA GLU A 281 -13.12 -27.02 9.91
C GLU A 281 -11.61 -26.84 9.79
N ILE A 282 -11.17 -25.86 9.00
CA ILE A 282 -9.74 -25.48 8.89
C ILE A 282 -9.21 -25.05 10.26
N TYR A 283 -9.96 -24.21 10.98
CA TYR A 283 -9.58 -23.78 12.33
C TYR A 283 -9.40 -24.97 13.27
N SER A 284 -10.38 -25.88 13.32
CA SER A 284 -10.32 -27.07 14.17
C SER A 284 -9.14 -27.97 13.80
N HIS A 285 -8.85 -28.13 12.50
CA HIS A 285 -7.70 -28.89 12.04
C HIS A 285 -6.38 -28.28 12.52
N LEU A 286 -6.20 -26.96 12.34
CA LEU A 286 -4.99 -26.24 12.76
C LEU A 286 -4.76 -26.34 14.27
N VAL A 287 -5.80 -26.09 15.08
CA VAL A 287 -5.71 -26.18 16.54
C VAL A 287 -5.40 -27.60 16.99
N SER A 288 -6.06 -28.61 16.43
CA SER A 288 -5.77 -30.02 16.74
C SER A 288 -4.36 -30.45 16.35
N SER A 289 -3.73 -29.73 15.42
CA SER A 289 -2.36 -29.93 14.93
C SER A 289 -1.32 -29.08 15.69
N GLY A 290 -1.74 -28.33 16.72
CA GLY A 290 -0.83 -27.58 17.60
C GLY A 290 -0.60 -26.11 17.22
N VAL A 291 -1.36 -25.55 16.28
CA VAL A 291 -1.35 -24.10 16.00
C VAL A 291 -2.21 -23.39 17.05
N ASP A 292 -1.73 -22.28 17.63
CA ASP A 292 -2.48 -21.53 18.64
C ASP A 292 -3.75 -20.86 18.07
N ASP A 293 -4.68 -20.49 18.96
CA ASP A 293 -6.02 -19.96 18.60
C ASP A 293 -5.96 -18.75 17.64
N LEU A 294 -5.13 -17.75 17.94
CA LEU A 294 -5.07 -16.52 17.15
C LEU A 294 -4.48 -16.77 15.76
N MET A 295 -3.40 -17.55 15.69
CA MET A 295 -2.79 -17.93 14.41
C MET A 295 -3.74 -18.82 13.59
N ALA A 296 -4.43 -19.78 14.22
CA ALA A 296 -5.37 -20.65 13.55
C ALA A 296 -6.56 -19.87 12.99
N ARG A 297 -7.09 -18.89 13.73
CA ARG A 297 -8.13 -17.97 13.25
C ARG A 297 -7.67 -17.13 12.07
N HIS A 298 -6.47 -16.56 12.15
CA HIS A 298 -5.89 -15.79 11.06
C HIS A 298 -5.80 -16.61 9.78
N ILE A 299 -5.16 -17.78 9.82
CA ILE A 299 -5.02 -18.66 8.64
C ILE A 299 -6.39 -19.09 8.12
N SER A 300 -7.31 -19.49 9.00
CA SER A 300 -8.65 -19.95 8.59
C SER A 300 -9.50 -18.82 7.99
N HIS A 301 -9.24 -17.57 8.36
CA HIS A 301 -9.85 -16.41 7.71
C HIS A 301 -9.32 -16.22 6.29
N LEU A 302 -8.00 -16.33 6.07
CA LEU A 302 -7.43 -16.22 4.71
C LEU A 302 -8.00 -17.28 3.75
N PHE A 303 -8.32 -18.46 4.28
CA PHE A 303 -8.84 -19.61 3.55
C PHE A 303 -10.35 -19.59 3.30
N ILE A 304 -11.07 -18.51 3.68
CA ILE A 304 -12.44 -18.30 3.19
C ILE A 304 -12.47 -17.87 1.71
N ARG A 305 -11.30 -17.61 1.12
CA ARG A 305 -11.14 -17.19 -0.26
C ARG A 305 -10.84 -18.38 -1.16
N ASP A 306 -11.41 -18.35 -2.36
CA ASP A 306 -11.06 -19.31 -3.40
C ASP A 306 -9.67 -19.00 -4.00
N PRO A 307 -8.94 -20.04 -4.44
CA PRO A 307 -7.73 -19.86 -5.23
C PRO A 307 -8.10 -19.30 -6.61
N LEU A 308 -7.45 -18.22 -7.02
CA LEU A 308 -7.77 -17.53 -8.28
C LEU A 308 -6.92 -17.97 -9.46
N VAL A 309 -5.76 -18.59 -9.24
CA VAL A 309 -4.88 -19.06 -10.32
C VAL A 309 -4.21 -20.36 -9.87
N ILE A 310 -4.50 -21.47 -10.54
CA ILE A 310 -3.80 -22.74 -10.35
C ILE A 310 -3.34 -23.23 -11.72
N PHE A 311 -2.07 -23.63 -11.82
CA PHE A 311 -1.55 -24.30 -13.01
C PHE A 311 -1.79 -25.81 -12.89
N GLU A 312 -2.17 -26.45 -14.00
CA GLU A 312 -2.53 -27.87 -14.02
C GLU A 312 -1.38 -28.75 -13.49
N GLU A 313 -0.15 -28.37 -13.83
CA GLU A 313 1.09 -29.04 -13.41
C GLU A 313 1.33 -28.96 -11.90
N LEU A 314 0.69 -28.00 -11.21
CA LEU A 314 0.82 -27.75 -9.78
C LEU A 314 -0.37 -28.27 -8.97
N LEU A 315 -1.30 -29.01 -9.59
CA LEU A 315 -2.46 -29.59 -8.89
C LEU A 315 -2.06 -30.59 -7.80
N ASN A 316 -1.08 -31.44 -8.08
CA ASN A 316 -0.58 -32.44 -7.14
C ASN A 316 0.84 -32.09 -6.73
N GLN A 317 1.07 -31.92 -5.42
CA GLN A 317 2.37 -31.56 -4.88
C GLN A 317 2.71 -32.42 -3.67
N ASP A 318 4.01 -32.51 -3.37
CA ASP A 318 4.49 -33.06 -2.11
C ASP A 318 4.48 -31.97 -1.04
N ASN A 319 3.47 -32.01 -0.18
CA ASN A 319 3.24 -31.04 0.90
C ASN A 319 4.36 -31.04 1.96
N SER A 320 5.25 -32.03 1.97
CA SER A 320 6.40 -32.05 2.89
C SER A 320 7.56 -31.15 2.44
N VAL A 321 7.59 -30.75 1.16
CA VAL A 321 8.67 -29.94 0.57
C VAL A 321 8.18 -28.72 -0.19
N SER A 322 6.89 -28.60 -0.48
CA SER A 322 6.27 -27.47 -1.16
C SER A 322 5.24 -26.76 -0.31
N ALA A 323 5.19 -25.43 -0.42
CA ALA A 323 4.16 -24.59 0.16
C ALA A 323 3.32 -23.85 -0.90
N ASP A 324 3.42 -24.21 -2.18
CA ASP A 324 2.77 -23.47 -3.28
C ASP A 324 1.24 -23.42 -3.17
N HIS A 325 0.59 -24.50 -2.71
CA HIS A 325 -0.86 -24.48 -2.43
C HIS A 325 -1.23 -23.49 -1.33
N PHE A 326 -0.42 -23.40 -0.27
CA PHE A 326 -0.60 -22.39 0.79
C PHE A 326 -0.36 -20.98 0.23
N GLU A 327 0.72 -20.79 -0.53
CA GLU A 327 1.06 -19.52 -1.18
C GLU A 327 0.01 -19.07 -2.19
N ASN A 328 -0.78 -19.97 -2.77
CA ASN A 328 -1.89 -19.62 -3.65
C ASN A 328 -2.91 -18.73 -2.94
N ILE A 329 -3.31 -19.12 -1.73
CA ILE A 329 -4.23 -18.36 -0.88
C ILE A 329 -3.51 -17.19 -0.21
N GLN A 330 -2.34 -17.43 0.38
CA GLN A 330 -1.59 -16.41 1.11
C GLN A 330 -1.17 -15.23 0.23
N SER A 331 -0.64 -15.50 -0.98
CA SER A 331 -0.17 -14.44 -1.89
C SER A 331 -1.32 -13.61 -2.48
N THR A 332 -2.55 -14.12 -2.45
CA THR A 332 -3.75 -13.46 -2.98
C THR A 332 -4.69 -12.92 -1.89
N ASN A 333 -4.27 -12.96 -0.63
CA ASN A 333 -4.79 -12.08 0.41
C ASN A 333 -3.80 -10.92 0.58
N TRP A 334 -4.21 -9.72 0.18
CA TRP A 334 -3.35 -8.55 0.06
C TRP A 334 -3.68 -7.55 1.16
N GLN A 335 -3.15 -7.78 2.36
CA GLN A 335 -3.42 -6.90 3.49
C GLN A 335 -2.41 -5.74 3.62
N ASN A 336 -2.68 -4.78 4.51
CA ASN A 336 -1.76 -3.67 4.83
C ASN A 336 -0.44 -4.16 5.45
N VAL A 337 -0.50 -5.28 6.17
CA VAL A 337 0.69 -6.02 6.61
C VAL A 337 0.48 -7.49 6.27
N ARG A 338 1.55 -8.19 5.87
CA ARG A 338 1.52 -9.62 5.60
C ARG A 338 2.49 -10.37 6.50
N PHE A 339 1.98 -11.36 7.22
CA PHE A 339 2.77 -12.31 8.00
C PHE A 339 3.22 -13.46 7.10
N LYS A 340 4.53 -13.63 6.89
CA LYS A 340 5.10 -14.56 5.90
C LYS A 340 5.84 -15.70 6.59
N PRO A 341 5.28 -16.92 6.57
CA PRO A 341 5.98 -18.10 7.07
C PRO A 341 7.32 -18.35 6.34
N PRO A 342 8.26 -19.07 6.99
CA PRO A 342 9.44 -19.60 6.33
C PRO A 342 9.06 -20.49 5.13
N PRO A 343 9.67 -20.29 3.95
CA PRO A 343 9.51 -21.24 2.86
C PRO A 343 10.18 -22.58 3.22
N PRO A 344 9.61 -23.74 2.81
CA PRO A 344 10.25 -25.03 3.01
C PRO A 344 11.66 -25.07 2.44
N ASN A 345 12.57 -25.79 3.10
CA ASN A 345 13.95 -26.01 2.63
C ASN A 345 14.76 -24.72 2.38
N SER A 346 14.49 -23.65 3.14
CA SER A 346 15.15 -22.35 3.00
C SER A 346 15.70 -21.85 4.34
N PRO A 347 16.83 -21.10 4.35
CA PRO A 347 17.31 -20.41 5.56
C PRO A 347 16.49 -19.16 5.91
N ILE A 348 15.52 -18.77 5.09
CA ILE A 348 14.67 -17.61 5.31
C ILE A 348 13.74 -17.85 6.52
N GLY A 349 13.73 -16.92 7.47
CA GLY A 349 12.91 -16.98 8.67
C GLY A 349 11.50 -16.41 8.52
N TRP A 350 10.83 -16.21 9.66
CA TRP A 350 9.55 -15.53 9.75
C TRP A 350 9.70 -14.06 9.37
N ARG A 351 8.85 -13.59 8.46
CA ARG A 351 8.92 -12.24 7.92
C ARG A 351 7.61 -11.50 8.07
N VAL A 352 7.71 -10.18 8.10
CA VAL A 352 6.59 -9.25 8.07
C VAL A 352 6.82 -8.30 6.90
N GLU A 353 5.82 -8.14 6.06
CA GLU A 353 5.87 -7.24 4.90
C GLU A 353 4.91 -6.07 5.13
N PHE A 354 5.47 -4.86 5.20
CA PHE A 354 4.74 -3.60 5.31
C PHE A 354 4.44 -3.08 3.91
N ARG A 355 3.15 -2.89 3.61
CA ARG A 355 2.60 -2.73 2.26
C ARG A 355 1.82 -1.43 1.97
N PRO A 356 1.47 -0.54 2.93
CA PRO A 356 0.57 0.58 2.61
C PRO A 356 1.24 1.71 1.81
N LEU A 357 2.57 1.85 1.91
CA LEU A 357 3.29 2.98 1.35
C LEU A 357 3.04 3.12 -0.15
N GLU A 358 2.67 4.34 -0.53
CA GLU A 358 2.71 4.82 -1.90
C GLU A 358 4.17 4.85 -2.39
N VAL A 359 4.40 4.59 -3.67
CA VAL A 359 5.74 4.79 -4.25
C VAL A 359 5.98 6.29 -4.47
N GLN A 360 7.20 6.76 -4.22
CA GLN A 360 7.56 8.17 -4.33
C GLN A 360 8.31 8.45 -5.64
N VAL A 361 8.34 9.72 -6.05
CA VAL A 361 8.91 10.18 -7.33
C VAL A 361 10.40 9.90 -7.38
N THR A 362 11.13 10.22 -6.31
CA THR A 362 12.59 10.10 -6.26
C THR A 362 13.06 8.89 -5.44
N ASP A 363 14.27 8.41 -5.75
CA ASP A 363 14.92 7.34 -4.98
C ASP A 363 15.26 7.77 -3.55
N PHE A 364 15.51 9.07 -3.33
CA PHE A 364 15.69 9.69 -2.01
C PHE A 364 14.44 9.52 -1.13
N GLU A 365 13.26 9.90 -1.64
CA GLU A 365 12.01 9.81 -0.89
C GLU A 365 11.67 8.36 -0.55
N ASN A 366 11.81 7.45 -1.52
CA ASN A 366 11.58 6.01 -1.30
C ASN A 366 12.56 5.42 -0.28
N ALA A 367 13.83 5.84 -0.30
CA ALA A 367 14.81 5.46 0.71
C ALA A 367 14.45 6.02 2.09
N ALA A 368 13.99 7.27 2.18
CA ALA A 368 13.60 7.89 3.45
C ALA A 368 12.48 7.10 4.15
N PHE A 369 11.41 6.75 3.43
CA PHE A 369 10.33 5.92 3.98
C PHE A 369 10.78 4.51 4.33
N SER A 370 11.64 3.90 3.50
CA SER A 370 12.18 2.55 3.74
C SER A 370 13.05 2.52 5.01
N VAL A 371 14.00 3.45 5.12
CA VAL A 371 14.93 3.57 6.24
C VAL A 371 14.18 3.89 7.53
N PHE A 372 13.24 4.84 7.50
CA PHE A 372 12.41 5.16 8.66
C PHE A 372 11.61 3.95 9.14
N THR A 373 10.97 3.21 8.23
CA THR A 373 10.21 2.00 8.57
C THR A 373 11.10 0.94 9.21
N VAL A 374 12.28 0.68 8.64
CA VAL A 374 13.25 -0.28 9.20
C VAL A 374 13.73 0.17 10.58
N LEU A 375 14.09 1.44 10.76
CA LEU A 375 14.53 1.98 12.05
C LEU A 375 13.42 1.91 13.11
N LEU A 376 12.18 2.24 12.74
CA LEU A 376 11.03 2.09 13.64
C LEU A 376 10.87 0.65 14.09
N THR A 377 11.00 -0.33 13.19
CA THR A 377 10.89 -1.75 13.58
C THR A 377 12.02 -2.20 14.50
N ARG A 378 13.23 -1.68 14.29
CA ARG A 378 14.36 -1.92 15.19
C ARG A 378 14.11 -1.30 16.57
N ALA A 379 13.57 -0.09 16.62
CA ALA A 379 13.18 0.57 17.86
C ALA A 379 12.08 -0.23 18.61
N LEU A 380 11.05 -0.71 17.91
CA LEU A 380 10.00 -1.54 18.48
C LEU A 380 10.54 -2.85 19.08
N LEU A 381 11.50 -3.49 18.41
CA LEU A 381 12.14 -4.71 18.91
C LEU A 381 13.09 -4.43 20.08
N ALA A 382 13.79 -3.29 20.07
CA ALA A 382 14.71 -2.89 21.13
C ALA A 382 13.97 -2.45 22.40
N PHE A 383 12.87 -1.72 22.24
CA PHE A 383 12.03 -1.22 23.31
C PHE A 383 10.85 -2.16 23.51
N GLY A 384 11.05 -3.12 24.42
CA GLY A 384 10.05 -4.14 24.78
C GLY A 384 8.76 -3.57 25.39
N ASP A 385 8.75 -2.28 25.73
CA ASP A 385 7.71 -1.58 26.46
C ASP A 385 6.77 -0.72 25.60
N ILE A 386 6.93 -0.78 24.27
CA ILE A 386 6.07 -0.10 23.30
C ILE A 386 4.83 -0.91 22.99
N ASN A 387 3.67 -0.28 23.14
CA ASN A 387 2.36 -0.82 22.83
C ASN A 387 1.57 0.15 21.94
N MET A 388 1.27 -0.23 20.70
CA MET A 388 0.46 0.56 19.76
C MET A 388 -0.89 -0.09 19.42
N TYR A 389 -1.32 -1.13 20.14
CA TYR A 389 -2.59 -1.79 19.86
C TYR A 389 -3.75 -0.79 19.97
N ILE A 390 -4.63 -0.85 18.97
CA ILE A 390 -5.95 -0.21 18.92
C ILE A 390 -6.95 -1.22 18.34
N PRO A 391 -8.26 -1.08 18.57
CA PRO A 391 -9.24 -1.98 17.98
C PRO A 391 -9.17 -2.02 16.45
N VAL A 392 -9.37 -3.20 15.83
CA VAL A 392 -9.34 -3.37 14.36
C VAL A 392 -10.35 -2.48 13.67
N THR A 393 -11.55 -2.27 14.23
CA THR A 393 -12.53 -1.33 13.66
C THR A 393 -11.98 0.10 13.56
N LYS A 394 -11.11 0.52 14.48
CA LYS A 394 -10.45 1.83 14.46
C LYS A 394 -9.37 1.90 13.38
N MET A 395 -8.64 0.80 13.15
CA MET A 395 -7.72 0.71 12.00
C MET A 395 -8.46 0.80 10.67
N ASP A 396 -9.64 0.18 10.55
CA ASP A 396 -10.46 0.27 9.34
C ASP A 396 -10.91 1.71 9.07
N ILE A 397 -11.36 2.43 10.11
CA ILE A 397 -11.72 3.85 10.00
C ILE A 397 -10.50 4.69 9.60
N ASN A 398 -9.35 4.46 10.24
CA ASN A 398 -8.10 5.14 9.90
C ASN A 398 -7.74 4.93 8.43
N MET A 399 -7.83 3.69 7.94
CA MET A 399 -7.52 3.39 6.54
C MET A 399 -8.46 4.16 5.60
N GLN A 400 -9.75 4.28 5.92
CA GLN A 400 -10.66 5.09 5.12
C GLN A 400 -10.29 6.58 5.12
N ARG A 401 -10.02 7.17 6.30
CA ARG A 401 -9.62 8.58 6.42
C ARG A 401 -8.32 8.91 5.67
N ALA A 402 -7.37 7.98 5.62
CA ALA A 402 -6.10 8.17 4.91
C ALA A 402 -6.25 8.37 3.39
N HIS A 403 -7.43 8.11 2.82
CA HIS A 403 -7.69 8.37 1.40
C HIS A 403 -8.08 9.82 1.14
N SER A 404 -8.70 10.51 2.10
CA SER A 404 -9.18 11.88 1.92
C SER A 404 -8.08 12.77 1.35
N ARG A 405 -8.45 13.65 0.41
CA ARG A 405 -7.50 14.66 -0.08
C ARG A 405 -6.92 15.45 1.09
N ASP A 406 -5.61 15.63 1.06
CA ASP A 406 -4.81 16.31 2.08
C ASP A 406 -4.99 15.69 3.50
N ALA A 407 -5.31 14.39 3.59
CA ALA A 407 -5.51 13.69 4.87
C ALA A 407 -4.33 13.86 5.85
N VAL A 408 -3.10 13.94 5.33
CA VAL A 408 -1.90 14.17 6.14
C VAL A 408 -1.98 15.46 6.97
N LEU A 409 -2.68 16.48 6.47
CA LEU A 409 -2.84 17.78 7.15
C LEU A 409 -4.19 17.94 7.85
N ASN A 410 -5.24 17.34 7.29
CA ASN A 410 -6.62 17.69 7.64
C ASN A 410 -7.35 16.60 8.43
N GLU A 411 -6.92 15.34 8.34
CA GLU A 411 -7.60 14.22 9.01
C GLU A 411 -6.96 13.91 10.37
N LYS A 412 -7.74 13.24 11.21
CA LYS A 412 -7.25 12.64 12.45
C LYS A 412 -7.40 11.13 12.42
N PHE A 413 -6.47 10.46 13.07
CA PHE A 413 -6.37 9.01 13.12
C PHE A 413 -6.49 8.56 14.56
N TYR A 414 -7.24 7.49 14.78
CA TYR A 414 -7.28 6.78 16.05
C TYR A 414 -5.90 6.23 16.36
N PHE A 415 -5.36 6.62 17.51
CA PHE A 415 -4.08 6.15 18.00
C PHE A 415 -4.13 6.03 19.52
N ARG A 416 -3.23 5.24 20.08
CA ARG A 416 -3.15 5.08 21.53
C ARG A 416 -2.64 6.38 22.17
N ARG A 417 -3.28 6.83 23.24
CA ARG A 417 -2.90 8.06 23.95
C ARG A 417 -1.45 8.03 24.44
N SER A 418 -1.00 6.89 24.95
CA SER A 418 0.39 6.65 25.32
C SER A 418 0.85 5.29 24.81
N ILE A 419 2.01 5.25 24.15
CA ILE A 419 2.60 4.02 23.63
C ILE A 419 3.74 3.48 24.49
N LEU A 420 4.25 4.24 25.46
CA LEU A 420 5.30 3.80 26.38
C LEU A 420 4.67 3.33 27.70
N SER A 421 5.08 2.17 28.18
CA SER A 421 4.62 1.64 29.47
C SER A 421 5.33 2.34 30.62
N GLY A 422 4.57 2.87 31.60
CA GLY A 422 5.15 3.38 32.85
C GLY A 422 5.34 4.90 32.96
N GLY A 423 4.55 5.71 32.23
CA GLY A 423 4.17 7.06 32.65
C GLY A 423 5.29 7.96 33.19
N SER A 424 6.47 7.99 32.58
CA SER A 424 7.41 9.09 32.80
C SER A 424 7.26 10.11 31.68
N GLN A 425 6.06 10.70 31.58
CA GLN A 425 5.96 12.00 30.94
C GLN A 425 6.59 13.02 31.88
N THR A 426 7.60 13.71 31.40
CA THR A 426 8.16 14.87 32.09
C THR A 426 7.11 15.97 32.15
N SER A 427 6.24 15.94 33.16
CA SER A 427 5.36 17.05 33.55
C SER A 427 4.83 16.82 34.95
N SER A 428 5.43 17.53 35.91
CA SER A 428 4.91 17.74 37.25
C SER A 428 3.60 18.54 37.20
N VAL A 429 2.46 17.86 37.06
CA VAL A 429 1.16 18.41 37.45
C VAL A 429 0.40 17.35 38.23
N VAL A 430 0.10 17.71 39.47
CA VAL A 430 -0.61 16.92 40.48
C VAL A 430 -2.03 16.64 40.00
N GLY A 431 -2.39 15.36 39.90
CA GLY A 431 -3.74 14.88 39.66
C GLY A 431 -3.77 13.36 39.63
N ASP A 432 -4.23 12.74 40.72
CA ASP A 432 -4.46 11.30 40.84
C ASP A 432 -5.64 10.85 39.96
N ASP A 433 -5.40 10.75 38.65
CA ASP A 433 -6.19 9.91 37.77
C ASP A 433 -5.20 8.97 37.10
N GLU A 434 -5.23 7.68 37.47
CA GLU A 434 -4.57 6.62 36.70
C GLU A 434 -5.28 6.54 35.34
N GLY A 435 -4.97 7.49 34.46
CA GLY A 435 -5.53 7.58 33.13
C GLY A 435 -5.33 6.23 32.43
N ASN A 436 -6.43 5.68 31.90
CA ASN A 436 -6.40 4.38 31.25
C ASN A 436 -5.38 4.40 30.11
N ASN A 437 -4.22 3.77 30.30
CA ASN A 437 -3.15 3.70 29.30
C ASN A 437 -3.58 2.99 28.01
N ASP A 438 -4.73 2.31 27.99
CA ASP A 438 -5.36 1.74 26.79
C ASP A 438 -6.30 2.70 26.06
N GLU A 439 -6.41 3.96 26.50
CA GLU A 439 -7.27 4.95 25.86
C GLU A 439 -6.80 5.23 24.43
N VAL A 440 -7.76 5.15 23.50
CA VAL A 440 -7.57 5.49 22.09
C VAL A 440 -8.14 6.87 21.85
N VAL A 441 -7.32 7.76 21.30
CA VAL A 441 -7.65 9.16 21.00
C VAL A 441 -7.45 9.45 19.51
N GLU A 442 -7.94 10.59 19.03
CA GLU A 442 -7.73 11.02 17.64
C GLU A 442 -6.57 12.00 17.55
N MET A 443 -5.54 11.66 16.78
CA MET A 443 -4.33 12.46 16.55
C MET A 443 -4.14 12.75 15.06
N SER A 444 -3.65 13.94 14.74
CA SER A 444 -3.15 14.26 13.39
C SER A 444 -1.93 13.42 13.03
N VAL A 445 -1.59 13.33 11.74
CA VAL A 445 -0.35 12.67 11.31
C VAL A 445 0.87 13.34 11.95
N ASN A 446 0.88 14.67 12.06
CA ASN A 446 1.94 15.41 12.73
C ASN A 446 2.13 14.96 14.18
N GLU A 447 1.06 14.84 14.96
CA GLU A 447 1.14 14.39 16.35
C GLU A 447 1.65 12.95 16.44
N VAL A 448 1.18 12.03 15.58
CA VAL A 448 1.66 10.64 15.59
C VAL A 448 3.14 10.55 15.20
N ILE A 449 3.59 11.30 14.19
CA ILE A 449 4.96 11.22 13.67
C ILE A 449 5.93 12.02 14.52
N ASN A 450 5.68 13.32 14.73
CA ASN A 450 6.58 14.25 15.39
C ASN A 450 6.37 14.34 16.91
N GLY A 451 5.24 13.86 17.42
CA GLY A 451 4.87 14.00 18.82
C GLY A 451 4.11 15.29 19.11
N SER A 452 3.76 15.46 20.37
CA SER A 452 3.12 16.65 20.94
C SER A 452 3.59 16.82 22.39
N LEU A 453 2.98 17.75 23.14
CA LEU A 453 3.25 17.85 24.58
C LEU A 453 2.76 16.62 25.36
N GLU A 454 1.77 15.90 24.84
CA GLU A 454 1.10 14.78 25.51
C GLU A 454 1.47 13.42 24.89
N PHE A 455 2.17 13.40 23.75
CA PHE A 455 2.49 12.18 23.02
C PHE A 455 3.93 12.20 22.48
N VAL A 456 4.66 11.09 22.63
CA VAL A 456 6.09 11.03 22.30
C VAL A 456 6.38 11.16 20.81
N GLY A 457 5.52 10.65 19.92
CA GLY A 457 5.80 10.63 18.48
C GLY A 457 6.70 9.46 18.03
N LEU A 458 6.49 8.95 16.82
CA LEU A 458 7.28 7.85 16.26
C LEU A 458 8.71 8.27 15.86
N VAL A 459 8.91 9.51 15.41
CA VAL A 459 10.25 10.03 15.12
C VAL A 459 11.10 10.14 16.38
N PRO A 460 10.60 10.70 17.50
CA PRO A 460 11.35 10.66 18.76
C PRO A 460 11.68 9.24 19.24
N ILE A 461 10.80 8.24 19.05
CA ILE A 461 11.12 6.83 19.34
C ILE A 461 12.29 6.33 18.48
N VAL A 462 12.31 6.64 17.18
CA VAL A 462 13.43 6.29 16.29
C VAL A 462 14.73 6.98 16.72
N GLN A 463 14.65 8.26 17.10
CA GLN A 463 15.81 9.01 17.59
C GLN A 463 16.36 8.44 18.89
N MET A 464 15.49 8.10 19.86
CA MET A 464 15.87 7.42 21.10
C MET A 464 16.58 6.09 20.82
N TYR A 465 16.11 5.31 19.84
CA TYR A 465 16.80 4.08 19.43
C TYR A 465 18.18 4.36 18.85
N LEU A 466 18.32 5.34 17.95
CA LEU A 466 19.61 5.72 17.37
C LEU A 466 20.59 6.24 18.42
N ASP A 467 20.11 6.95 19.45
CA ASP A 467 20.93 7.44 20.55
C ASP A 467 21.35 6.33 21.53
N SER A 468 20.60 5.23 21.57
CA SER A 468 20.89 4.07 22.44
C SER A 468 21.98 3.13 21.91
N ILE A 469 22.42 3.33 20.66
CA ILE A 469 23.41 2.49 19.98
C ILE A 469 24.55 3.34 19.42
N GLU A 470 25.69 2.71 19.18
CA GLU A 470 26.81 3.39 18.52
C GLU A 470 26.52 3.54 17.02
N VAL A 471 26.44 4.80 16.55
CA VAL A 471 26.29 5.15 15.14
C VAL A 471 27.38 6.17 14.79
N GLU A 472 28.09 5.93 13.69
CA GLU A 472 29.07 6.90 13.18
C GLU A 472 28.39 8.23 12.82
N ASP A 473 29.01 9.37 13.16
CA ASP A 473 28.45 10.70 12.94
C ASP A 473 28.04 10.95 11.48
N SER A 474 28.81 10.45 10.52
CA SER A 474 28.52 10.59 9.08
C SER A 474 27.25 9.82 8.68
N VAL A 475 27.08 8.61 9.23
CA VAL A 475 25.90 7.75 9.04
C VAL A 475 24.68 8.38 9.70
N ARG A 476 24.84 8.88 10.94
CA ARG A 476 23.79 9.56 11.69
C ARG A 476 23.29 10.79 10.95
N ALA A 477 24.20 11.63 10.46
CA ALA A 477 23.85 12.83 9.70
C ALA A 477 23.03 12.50 8.44
N LYS A 478 23.38 11.43 7.70
CA LYS A 478 22.60 11.00 6.52
C LYS A 478 21.20 10.51 6.91
N ILE A 479 21.09 9.74 8.00
CA ILE A 479 19.79 9.27 8.50
C ILE A 479 18.92 10.44 8.98
N ASP A 480 19.51 11.43 9.65
CA ASP A 480 18.77 12.61 10.14
C ASP A 480 18.18 13.45 9.00
N ILE A 481 18.77 13.41 7.79
CA ILE A 481 18.18 14.03 6.59
C ILE A 481 16.89 13.30 6.20
N TYR A 482 16.89 11.95 6.16
CA TYR A 482 15.68 11.17 5.89
C TYR A 482 14.62 11.39 6.97
N ILE A 483 15.01 11.41 8.25
CA ILE A 483 14.09 11.69 9.34
C ILE A 483 13.49 13.09 9.17
N SER A 484 14.32 14.13 8.93
CA SER A 484 13.85 15.51 8.72
C SER A 484 12.82 15.60 7.58
N PHE A 485 13.00 14.81 6.51
CA PHE A 485 12.04 14.75 5.41
C PHE A 485 10.69 14.16 5.85
N ILE A 486 10.69 13.07 6.62
CA ILE A 486 9.49 12.45 7.20
C ILE A 486 8.77 13.44 8.13
N GLN A 487 9.53 14.15 8.98
CA GLN A 487 8.99 15.18 9.87
C GLN A 487 8.32 16.32 9.09
N GLY A 488 8.99 16.82 8.04
CA GLY A 488 8.50 17.93 7.22
C GLY A 488 7.26 17.58 6.40
N ARG A 489 7.12 16.31 5.99
CA ARG A 489 5.86 15.85 5.39
C ARG A 489 4.71 15.80 6.40
N ALA A 490 5.01 15.39 7.64
CA ALA A 490 4.00 15.25 8.67
C ALA A 490 3.50 16.62 9.17
N ASP A 491 4.37 17.63 9.25
CA ASP A 491 4.00 19.00 9.67
C ASP A 491 3.50 19.90 8.52
N GLY A 492 3.60 19.44 7.28
CA GLY A 492 3.14 20.14 6.07
C GLY A 492 4.12 21.16 5.50
N SER A 493 5.35 21.27 6.04
CA SER A 493 6.42 22.08 5.44
C SER A 493 6.96 21.48 4.13
N ILE A 494 6.74 20.19 3.90
CA ILE A 494 7.02 19.46 2.66
C ILE A 494 5.72 18.83 2.15
N MET A 495 5.40 19.05 0.88
CA MET A 495 4.20 18.50 0.25
C MET A 495 4.31 16.99 0.06
N THR A 496 3.17 16.31 0.10
CA THR A 496 3.07 14.97 -0.47
C THR A 496 3.18 15.03 -1.99
N ALA A 497 3.57 13.93 -2.62
CA ALA A 497 3.62 13.85 -4.07
C ALA A 497 2.23 14.07 -4.69
N ALA A 498 1.16 13.60 -4.03
CA ALA A 498 -0.21 13.85 -4.45
C ALA A 498 -0.57 15.35 -4.45
N ALA A 499 -0.28 16.07 -3.36
CA ALA A 499 -0.52 17.51 -3.28
C ALA A 499 0.29 18.28 -4.34
N TRP A 500 1.55 17.88 -4.57
CA TRP A 500 2.40 18.48 -5.59
C TRP A 500 1.86 18.29 -7.01
N MET A 501 1.49 17.06 -7.39
CA MET A 501 0.92 16.78 -8.72
C MET A 501 -0.40 17.52 -8.93
N ARG A 502 -1.27 17.57 -7.91
CA ARG A 502 -2.52 18.33 -7.95
C ARG A 502 -2.25 19.83 -8.15
N ARG A 503 -1.28 20.39 -7.42
CA ARG A 503 -0.87 21.80 -7.60
C ARG A 503 -0.31 22.04 -8.99
N PHE A 504 0.52 21.14 -9.51
CA PHE A 504 1.07 21.21 -10.86
C PHE A 504 -0.06 21.33 -11.89
N VAL A 505 -0.99 20.36 -11.89
CA VAL A 505 -2.17 20.36 -12.78
C VAL A 505 -2.95 21.67 -12.67
N ARG A 506 -3.28 22.11 -11.45
CA ARG A 506 -4.08 23.33 -11.25
C ARG A 506 -3.37 24.62 -11.67
N SER A 507 -2.04 24.61 -11.71
CA SER A 507 -1.22 25.73 -12.20
C SER A 507 -0.92 25.69 -13.70
N HIS A 508 -1.27 24.59 -14.37
CA HIS A 508 -0.96 24.40 -15.78
C HIS A 508 -1.79 25.33 -16.67
N PRO A 509 -1.20 26.02 -17.67
CA PRO A 509 -1.94 26.96 -18.54
C PRO A 509 -3.13 26.34 -19.29
N ALA A 510 -3.02 25.06 -19.65
CA ALA A 510 -4.09 24.31 -20.32
C ALA A 510 -5.22 23.83 -19.38
N TYR A 511 -5.05 23.90 -18.06
CA TYR A 511 -6.05 23.42 -17.11
C TYR A 511 -7.24 24.39 -17.01
N LYS A 512 -8.45 23.85 -17.12
CA LYS A 512 -9.69 24.64 -17.24
C LYS A 512 -10.49 24.72 -15.94
N PHE A 513 -9.91 24.27 -14.83
CA PHE A 513 -10.61 24.16 -13.54
C PHE A 513 -11.85 23.25 -13.61
N ASP A 514 -11.84 22.27 -14.50
CA ASP A 514 -12.92 21.29 -14.74
C ASP A 514 -12.53 19.87 -14.30
N SER A 515 -11.42 19.75 -13.56
CA SER A 515 -10.84 18.50 -13.07
C SER A 515 -10.32 17.55 -14.15
N VAL A 516 -10.31 17.98 -15.42
CA VAL A 516 -9.76 17.21 -16.53
C VAL A 516 -8.25 17.40 -16.60
N VAL A 517 -7.53 16.27 -16.59
CA VAL A 517 -6.09 16.20 -16.88
C VAL A 517 -5.95 15.77 -18.34
N SER A 518 -5.81 16.76 -19.23
CA SER A 518 -5.65 16.52 -20.66
C SER A 518 -4.29 15.91 -21.02
N PRO A 519 -4.12 15.31 -22.23
CA PRO A 519 -2.85 14.75 -22.67
C PRO A 519 -1.66 15.72 -22.59
N GLU A 520 -1.87 17.00 -22.86
CA GLU A 520 -0.84 18.04 -22.73
C GLU A 520 -0.37 18.18 -21.27
N ILE A 521 -1.32 18.26 -20.33
CA ILE A 521 -1.02 18.38 -18.89
C ILE A 521 -0.34 17.10 -18.39
N SER A 522 -0.82 15.94 -18.82
CA SER A 522 -0.27 14.63 -18.45
C SER A 522 1.17 14.47 -18.92
N TYR A 523 1.45 14.83 -20.18
CA TYR A 523 2.81 14.84 -20.75
C TYR A 523 3.74 15.76 -19.95
N ASP A 524 3.34 17.02 -19.74
CA ASP A 524 4.17 18.00 -19.02
C ASP A 524 4.38 17.59 -17.55
N LEU A 525 3.38 16.97 -16.92
CA LEU A 525 3.50 16.41 -15.57
C LEU A 525 4.51 15.27 -15.52
N VAL A 526 4.41 14.30 -16.44
CA VAL A 526 5.31 13.15 -16.49
C VAL A 526 6.75 13.59 -16.74
N VAL A 527 6.97 14.54 -17.66
CA VAL A 527 8.29 15.14 -17.89
C VAL A 527 8.81 15.84 -16.63
N ALA A 528 7.96 16.60 -15.94
CA ALA A 528 8.33 17.26 -14.70
C ALA A 528 8.77 16.28 -13.60
N LEU A 529 8.04 15.18 -13.45
CA LEU A 529 8.35 14.13 -12.47
C LEU A 529 9.67 13.42 -12.80
N ASP A 530 9.93 13.14 -14.08
CA ASP A 530 11.21 12.57 -14.54
C ASP A 530 12.38 13.53 -14.29
N GLU A 531 12.22 14.82 -14.61
CA GLU A 531 13.25 15.82 -14.35
C GLU A 531 13.54 15.97 -12.84
N ILE A 532 12.54 15.86 -11.98
CA ILE A 532 12.73 15.85 -10.51
C ILE A 532 13.47 14.58 -10.08
N ALA A 533 13.05 13.40 -10.57
CA ALA A 533 13.69 12.12 -10.27
C ALA A 533 15.18 12.08 -10.69
N GLN A 534 15.54 12.81 -11.74
CA GLN A 534 16.91 12.93 -12.24
C GLN A 534 17.69 14.12 -11.64
N GLY A 535 17.08 14.92 -10.75
CA GLY A 535 17.71 16.10 -10.17
C GLY A 535 17.92 17.26 -11.16
N LYS A 536 17.24 17.24 -12.31
CA LYS A 536 17.28 18.30 -13.34
C LYS A 536 16.32 19.46 -13.04
N ARG A 537 15.23 19.19 -12.32
CA ARG A 537 14.25 20.19 -11.88
C ARG A 537 14.27 20.27 -10.35
N ALA A 538 14.49 21.47 -9.82
CA ALA A 538 14.37 21.72 -8.39
C ALA A 538 12.89 21.70 -7.96
N ALA A 539 12.58 20.98 -6.89
CA ALA A 539 11.27 20.94 -6.27
C ALA A 539 11.39 21.00 -4.73
N PRO A 540 11.85 22.13 -4.16
CA PRO A 540 12.07 22.26 -2.72
C PRO A 540 10.79 22.07 -1.90
N GLU A 541 9.62 22.35 -2.47
CA GLU A 541 8.32 22.09 -1.86
C GLU A 541 7.99 20.59 -1.75
N LEU A 542 8.61 19.73 -2.57
CA LEU A 542 8.41 18.28 -2.56
C LEU A 542 9.54 17.54 -1.82
N LEU A 543 10.78 18.02 -1.94
CA LEU A 543 11.97 17.34 -1.41
C LEU A 543 12.55 17.99 -0.14
N GLY A 544 12.11 19.20 0.20
CA GLY A 544 12.71 20.02 1.25
C GLY A 544 14.00 20.71 0.82
N SER A 545 14.37 21.79 1.53
CA SER A 545 15.52 22.65 1.20
C SER A 545 16.89 22.00 1.43
N LYS A 546 16.98 20.96 2.26
CA LYS A 546 18.23 20.24 2.57
C LYS A 546 18.63 19.20 1.51
N CYS A 547 17.74 18.84 0.59
CA CYS A 547 17.95 17.81 -0.41
C CYS A 547 18.30 18.37 -1.80
N ALA A 548 18.11 19.66 -2.03
CA ALA A 548 18.38 20.31 -3.32
C ALA A 548 19.90 20.56 -3.59
N SER A 549 20.78 20.12 -2.70
CA SER A 549 22.23 20.40 -2.72
C SER A 549 23.14 19.17 -2.64
N SER A 550 22.59 17.96 -2.77
CA SER A 550 23.37 16.70 -2.77
C SER A 550 23.43 16.07 -4.15
#